data_AF-A0A9P4I4L3-F1
#
_entry.id   AF-A0A9P4I4L3-F1
#
_cell.length_a   1.000
_cell.length_b   1.000
_cell.length_c   1.000
_cell.angle_alpha   90.00
_cell.angle_beta   90.00
_cell.angle_gamma   90.00
#
_symmetry.space_group_name_H-M   'P 1'
#
loop_
_entity.id
_entity.type
_entity.pdbx_description
1 polymer ?
#
loop_
_entity_poly.entity_id
_entity_poly.type
_entity_poly.pdbx_seq_one_letter_code
_entity_poly.pdbx_strand_id
1 'polypeptide(L)'
;KVPTYEYYGFALYLASSAAFLMYVLWAFLPSPFLHQLGIYYYPDRWWALAVPAWLVMAVGWIYVALASYNVEYLTRPMASVENMVDDVAQIAIVD
;
A
#
# COMPACT_ATOMS: atom_id res chain seq x y z
N LYS A 1 28.27 -3.78 15.03
CA LYS A 1 27.25 -4.57 14.29
C LYS A 1 26.88 -3.76 13.06
N VAL A 2 27.13 -4.29 11.86
CA VAL A 2 26.75 -3.62 10.60
C VAL A 2 25.21 -3.54 10.55
N PRO A 3 24.59 -2.44 10.06
CA PRO A 3 23.14 -2.33 10.00
C PRO A 3 22.59 -3.42 9.08
N THR A 4 21.97 -4.42 9.69
CA THR A 4 21.41 -5.60 9.04
C THR A 4 20.24 -5.25 8.08
N TYR A 5 19.78 -4.00 8.03
CA TYR A 5 18.60 -3.58 7.28
C TYR A 5 18.88 -3.19 5.81
N GLU A 6 20.10 -2.78 5.50
CA GLU A 6 20.45 -2.22 4.18
C GLU A 6 20.35 -3.27 3.06
N TYR A 7 20.75 -4.50 3.34
CA TYR A 7 20.71 -5.58 2.35
C TYR A 7 19.28 -6.07 2.07
N TYR A 8 18.36 -6.00 3.04
CA TYR A 8 16.95 -6.33 2.79
C TYR A 8 16.30 -5.34 1.84
N GLY A 9 16.57 -4.04 2.02
CA GLY A 9 16.09 -2.99 1.12
C GLY A 9 16.63 -3.19 -0.30
N PHE A 10 17.93 -3.49 -0.44
CA PHE A 10 18.55 -3.77 -1.73
C PHE A 10 17.96 -5.03 -2.41
N ALA A 11 17.82 -6.12 -1.65
CA ALA A 11 17.23 -7.36 -2.17
C ALA A 11 15.77 -7.17 -2.58
N LEU A 12 14.98 -6.46 -1.78
CA LEU A 12 13.59 -6.12 -2.10
C LEU A 12 13.51 -5.24 -3.35
N TYR A 13 14.38 -4.25 -3.48
CA TYR A 13 14.44 -3.38 -4.67
C TYR A 13 14.74 -4.18 -5.94
N LEU A 14 15.73 -5.07 -5.91
CA LEU A 14 16.06 -5.92 -7.06
C LEU A 14 14.91 -6.86 -7.41
N ALA A 15 14.35 -7.54 -6.40
CA ALA A 15 13.27 -8.50 -6.61
C ALA A 15 11.99 -7.83 -7.12
N SER A 16 11.60 -6.69 -6.54
CA SER A 16 10.43 -5.92 -6.97
C SER A 16 10.62 -5.33 -8.36
N SER A 17 11.80 -4.82 -8.69
CA SER A 17 12.11 -4.32 -10.04
C SER A 17 12.05 -5.43 -11.08
N ALA A 18 12.63 -6.60 -10.79
CA ALA A 18 12.57 -7.76 -11.67
C ALA A 18 11.12 -8.25 -11.85
N ALA A 19 10.35 -8.35 -10.76
CA ALA A 19 8.94 -8.73 -10.81
C ALA A 19 8.10 -7.73 -11.62
N PHE A 20 8.35 -6.44 -11.46
CA PHE A 20 7.68 -5.39 -12.23
C PHE A 20 8.00 -5.48 -13.73
N LEU A 21 9.27 -5.69 -14.09
CA LEU A 21 9.66 -5.88 -15.49
C LEU A 21 8.99 -7.13 -16.09
N MET A 22 8.97 -8.24 -15.36
CA MET A 22 8.27 -9.45 -15.81
C MET A 22 6.76 -9.20 -15.99
N TYR A 23 6.14 -8.45 -15.08
CA TYR A 23 4.73 -8.07 -15.18
C TYR A 23 4.45 -7.23 -16.43
N VAL A 24 5.26 -6.20 -16.69
CA VAL A 24 5.14 -5.34 -17.88
C VAL A 24 5.36 -6.16 -19.15
N LEU A 25 6.39 -6.99 -19.20
CA LEU A 25 6.63 -7.88 -20.35
C LEU A 25 5.42 -8.79 -20.58
N TRP A 26 4.92 -9.48 -19.57
CA TRP A 26 3.73 -10.32 -19.70
C TRP A 26 2.50 -9.53 -20.19
N ALA A 27 2.27 -8.31 -19.66
CA ALA A 27 1.11 -7.49 -20.00
C ALA A 27 1.13 -7.01 -21.46
N PHE A 28 2.27 -6.54 -21.96
CA PHE A 28 2.37 -5.87 -23.26
C PHE A 28 2.88 -6.77 -24.40
N LEU A 29 3.56 -7.88 -24.10
CA LEU A 29 4.16 -8.71 -25.15
C LEU A 29 3.08 -9.53 -25.89
N PRO A 30 3.09 -9.59 -27.24
CA PRO A 30 2.07 -10.32 -28.01
C PRO A 30 2.14 -11.83 -27.75
N SER A 31 1.00 -12.53 -27.81
CA SER A 31 0.93 -13.98 -27.58
C SER A 31 1.89 -14.82 -28.45
N PRO A 32 2.11 -14.51 -29.75
CA PRO A 32 3.09 -15.25 -30.56
C PRO A 32 4.52 -15.21 -29.99
N PHE A 33 4.94 -14.10 -29.38
CA PHE A 33 6.26 -13.99 -28.76
C PHE A 33 6.35 -14.83 -27.48
N LEU A 34 5.29 -14.84 -26.67
CA LEU A 34 5.22 -15.68 -25.46
C LEU A 34 5.27 -17.18 -25.81
N HIS A 35 4.58 -17.59 -26.88
CA HIS A 35 4.63 -18.98 -27.36
C HIS A 35 6.02 -19.39 -27.87
N GLN A 36 6.76 -18.48 -28.52
CA GLN A 36 8.16 -18.72 -28.91
C GLN A 36 9.09 -18.89 -27.70
N LEU A 37 8.80 -18.20 -26.60
CA LEU A 37 9.47 -18.38 -25.31
C LEU A 37 9.04 -19.66 -24.57
N GLY A 38 8.09 -20.43 -25.13
CA GLY A 38 7.56 -21.65 -24.53
C GLY A 38 6.48 -21.41 -23.46
N ILE A 39 5.97 -20.18 -23.33
CA ILE A 39 5.00 -19.78 -22.31
C ILE A 39 3.59 -19.88 -22.89
N TYR A 40 2.87 -20.95 -22.56
CA TYR A 40 1.49 -21.20 -23.03
C TYR A 40 0.42 -20.99 -21.96
N TYR A 41 0.80 -21.07 -20.68
CA TYR A 41 -0.12 -20.98 -19.55
C TYR A 41 0.18 -19.74 -18.73
N TYR A 42 -0.69 -18.75 -18.84
CA TYR A 42 -0.64 -17.51 -18.07
C TYR A 42 -2.07 -17.01 -17.82
N PRO A 43 -2.30 -16.21 -16.76
CA PRO A 43 -3.64 -15.71 -16.45
C PRO A 43 -4.20 -14.79 -17.55
N ASP A 44 -5.51 -14.55 -17.54
CA ASP A 44 -6.14 -13.63 -18.51
C ASP A 44 -5.50 -12.24 -18.46
N ARG A 45 -5.29 -11.61 -19.62
CA ARG A 45 -4.68 -10.27 -19.73
C ARG A 45 -5.49 -9.17 -19.06
N TRP A 46 -6.78 -9.40 -18.78
CA TRP A 46 -7.60 -8.51 -17.97
C TRP A 46 -6.98 -8.21 -16.60
N TRP A 47 -6.24 -9.17 -16.02
CA TRP A 47 -5.52 -8.95 -14.76
C TRP A 47 -4.46 -7.85 -14.86
N ALA A 48 -3.92 -7.58 -16.05
CA ALA A 48 -2.98 -6.48 -16.27
C ALA A 48 -3.61 -5.09 -15.98
N LEU A 49 -4.94 -4.99 -16.09
CA LEU A 49 -5.71 -3.80 -15.74
C LEU A 49 -6.26 -3.88 -14.30
N ALA A 50 -6.73 -5.06 -13.91
CA ALA A 50 -7.36 -5.24 -12.60
C ALA A 50 -6.39 -4.96 -11.45
N VAL A 51 -5.16 -5.49 -11.51
CA VAL A 51 -4.16 -5.32 -10.44
C VAL A 51 -3.86 -3.83 -10.15
N PRO A 52 -3.48 -2.99 -11.14
CA PRO A 52 -3.22 -1.59 -10.88
C PRO A 52 -4.47 -0.81 -10.46
N ALA A 53 -5.65 -1.12 -11.01
CA ALA A 53 -6.89 -0.48 -10.59
C ALA A 53 -7.21 -0.77 -9.11
N TRP A 54 -7.10 -2.03 -8.68
CA TRP A 54 -7.28 -2.42 -7.29
C TRP A 54 -6.24 -1.79 -6.37
N LEU A 55 -4.99 -1.64 -6.81
CA LEU A 55 -3.94 -0.98 -6.02
C LEU A 55 -4.30 0.49 -5.76
N VAL A 56 -4.72 1.23 -6.79
CA VAL A 56 -5.15 2.63 -6.64
C VAL A 56 -6.35 2.74 -5.70
N MET A 57 -7.34 1.86 -5.87
CA MET A 57 -8.51 1.83 -4.98
C MET A 57 -8.16 1.46 -3.55
N ALA A 58 -7.22 0.54 -3.34
CA ALA A 58 -6.73 0.18 -2.01
C ALA A 58 -6.03 1.35 -1.33
N VAL A 59 -5.21 2.12 -2.05
CA VAL A 59 -4.58 3.33 -1.50
C VAL A 59 -5.65 4.35 -1.09
N GLY A 60 -6.62 4.62 -1.96
CA GLY A 60 -7.75 5.52 -1.62
C GLY A 60 -8.54 5.02 -0.40
N TRP A 61 -8.80 3.72 -0.34
CA TRP A 61 -9.48 3.09 0.80
C TRP A 61 -8.71 3.25 2.11
N ILE A 62 -7.38 3.13 2.11
CA ILE A 62 -6.56 3.35 3.31
C ILE A 62 -6.78 4.76 3.88
N TYR A 63 -6.84 5.79 3.04
CA TYR A 63 -7.12 7.16 3.50
C TYR A 63 -8.50 7.29 4.12
N VAL A 64 -9.52 6.72 3.47
CA VAL A 64 -10.90 6.76 3.99
C VAL A 64 -10.98 6.03 5.34
N ALA A 65 -10.40 4.83 5.43
CA ALA A 65 -10.41 4.03 6.64
C ALA A 65 -9.64 4.70 7.79
N LEU A 66 -8.50 5.33 7.51
CA LEU A 66 -7.74 6.07 8.50
C LEU A 66 -8.52 7.31 8.97
N ALA A 67 -9.15 8.04 8.05
CA ALA A 67 -9.97 9.20 8.40
C ALA A 67 -11.17 8.81 9.27
N SER A 68 -11.89 7.74 8.92
CA SER A 68 -13.00 7.24 9.73
C SER A 68 -12.53 6.78 11.11
N TYR A 69 -11.43 6.03 11.18
CA TYR A 69 -10.88 5.57 12.46
C TYR A 69 -10.44 6.75 13.35
N ASN A 70 -9.78 7.75 12.77
CA ASN A 70 -9.37 8.94 13.50
C ASN A 70 -10.56 9.73 14.02
N VAL A 71 -11.63 9.89 13.23
CA VAL A 71 -12.81 10.68 13.62
C VAL A 71 -13.71 9.94 14.61
N GLU A 72 -13.97 8.65 14.40
CA GLU A 72 -14.96 7.90 15.20
C GLU A 72 -14.37 7.27 16.46
N TYR A 73 -13.10 6.89 16.43
CA TYR A 73 -12.49 6.15 17.53
C TYR A 73 -11.46 6.97 18.32
N LEU A 74 -10.53 7.65 17.63
CA LEU A 74 -9.46 8.40 18.32
C LEU A 74 -9.91 9.80 18.74
N THR A 75 -10.71 10.48 17.91
CA THR A 75 -11.21 11.82 18.23
C THR A 75 -12.38 11.69 19.20
N ARG A 76 -12.32 12.43 20.30
CA ARG A 76 -13.41 12.45 21.28
C ARG A 76 -14.68 13.05 20.65
N PRO A 77 -15.89 12.61 21.06
CA PRO A 77 -17.13 13.25 20.65
C PRO A 77 -17.11 14.74 20.98
N MET A 78 -17.69 15.58 20.12
CA MET A 78 -17.68 17.05 20.27
C MET A 78 -18.22 17.52 21.63
N ALA A 79 -19.22 16.80 22.17
CA ALA A 79 -19.84 17.12 23.45
C ALA A 79 -19.05 16.62 24.69
N SER A 80 -17.88 16.01 24.53
CA SER A 80 -17.07 15.58 25.68
C SER A 80 -16.56 16.79 26.46
N VAL A 81 -16.80 16.80 27.77
CA VAL A 81 -16.29 17.83 28.70
C VAL A 81 -14.75 17.86 28.75
N GLU A 82 -14.11 16.75 28.40
CA GLU A 82 -12.65 16.63 28.29
C GLU A 82 -12.07 17.52 27.17
N ASN A 83 -12.91 17.94 26.21
CA ASN A 83 -12.52 18.89 25.17
C ASN A 83 -12.50 20.35 25.67
N MET A 84 -13.03 20.64 26.86
CA MET A 84 -13.01 21.99 27.45
C MET A 84 -11.77 22.13 28.34
N VAL A 85 -10.79 22.91 27.88
CA VAL A 85 -9.49 23.13 28.52
C VAL A 85 -9.27 24.64 28.68
N ASP A 86 -8.70 25.08 29.80
CA ASP A 86 -8.32 26.48 30.06
C ASP A 86 -6.79 26.66 30.10
N ASP A 87 -6.31 27.89 30.27
CA ASP A 87 -4.87 28.21 30.30
C ASP A 87 -4.09 27.54 31.46
N VAL A 88 -4.76 27.09 32.52
CA VAL A 88 -4.13 26.45 33.68
C VAL A 88 -4.32 24.93 33.72
N ALA A 89 -5.13 24.38 32.82
CA ALA A 89 -5.42 22.97 32.76
C ALA A 89 -4.18 22.17 32.35
N GLN A 90 -3.70 21.33 33.27
CA GLN A 90 -2.66 20.34 33.01
C GLN A 90 -3.27 19.20 32.19
N ILE A 91 -2.98 19.19 30.89
CA ILE A 91 -3.29 18.05 30.03
C ILE A 91 -2.42 16.90 30.56
N ALA A 92 -3.04 15.86 31.12
CA ALA A 92 -2.32 14.65 31.47
C ALA A 92 -1.78 14.04 30.17
N ILE A 93 -0.50 14.28 29.90
CA ILE A 93 0.25 13.61 28.84
C ILE A 93 0.30 12.16 29.31
N VAL A 94 -0.49 11.30 28.68
CA VAL A 94 -0.35 9.86 28.87
C VAL A 94 0.95 9.49 28.15
N ASP A 95 1.94 9.03 28.92
CA ASP A 95 3.23 8.48 28.46
C ASP A 95 3.03 7.39 27.37
#